data_AF-A0A7K9KDQ7-F1
#
_entry.id   AF-A0A7K9KDQ7-F1
#
_cell.length_a   1.000
_cell.length_b   1.000
_cell.length_c   1.000
_cell.angle_alpha   90.00
_cell.angle_beta   90.00
_cell.angle_gamma   90.00
#
_symmetry.space_group_name_H-M   'P 1'
#
loop_
_entity.id
_entity.type
_entity.pdbx_description
1 polymer ?
#
loop_
_entity_poly.entity_id
_entity_poly.type
_entity_poly.pdbx_seq_one_letter_code
_entity_poly.pdbx_strand_id
1 'polypeptide(L)' 'PPAVLTVPGEAGGALLGALQPWSRYRLQVQVFNGRGAGPPSAEIRFHTPEGGEKRDKKGKEGHQNPKAGLQKVKSR' A
#
# COMPACT_ATOMS: atom_id res chain seq x y z
N PRO A 1 -17.35 -10.34 2.10
CA PRO A 1 -16.15 -11.15 2.39
C PRO A 1 -16.11 -11.61 3.85
N PRO A 2 -15.65 -12.83 4.16
CA PRO A 2 -15.50 -13.29 5.54
C PRO A 2 -14.51 -12.39 6.28
N ALA A 3 -14.90 -11.93 7.46
CA ALA A 3 -14.15 -10.95 8.26
C ALA A 3 -13.01 -11.58 9.10
N VAL A 4 -12.85 -12.90 9.04
CA VAL A 4 -11.95 -13.67 9.92
C VAL A 4 -11.19 -14.73 9.11
N LEU A 5 -9.89 -14.81 9.34
CA LEU A 5 -8.98 -15.80 8.75
C LEU A 5 -8.26 -16.56 9.87
N THR A 6 -8.41 -17.88 9.88
CA THR A 6 -7.68 -18.76 10.81
C THR A 6 -6.36 -19.19 10.18
N VAL A 7 -5.28 -19.06 10.94
CA VAL A 7 -3.92 -19.38 10.49
C VAL A 7 -3.33 -20.45 11.44
N PRO A 8 -2.61 -21.46 10.92
CA PRO A 8 -1.89 -22.41 11.77
C PRO A 8 -0.88 -21.70 12.67
N GLY A 9 -0.73 -22.16 13.92
CA GLY A 9 0.14 -21.52 14.91
C GLY A 9 1.64 -21.49 14.53
N GLU A 10 2.07 -22.34 13.61
CA GLU A 10 3.47 -22.39 13.14
C GLU A 10 3.75 -21.47 11.96
N ALA A 11 2.72 -20.87 11.36
CA ALA A 11 2.90 -19.96 10.24
C ALA A 11 3.30 -18.56 10.73
N GLY A 12 4.26 -17.94 10.03
CA GLY A 12 4.69 -16.56 10.30
C GLY A 12 3.74 -15.48 9.76
N GLY A 13 2.71 -15.84 8.98
CA GLY A 13 1.77 -14.89 8.40
C GLY A 13 0.78 -15.53 7.41
N ALA A 14 -0.16 -14.72 6.91
CA ALA A 14 -1.15 -15.13 5.92
C ALA A 14 -1.59 -13.96 5.02
N LEU A 15 -2.14 -14.27 3.84
CA LEU A 15 -2.68 -13.29 2.91
C LEU A 15 -4.17 -13.04 3.17
N LEU A 16 -4.52 -11.78 3.45
CA LEU A 16 -5.92 -11.35 3.57
C LEU A 16 -6.45 -10.91 2.19
N GLY A 17 -7.12 -11.83 1.50
CA GLY A 17 -7.68 -11.59 0.16
C GLY A 17 -9.12 -11.01 0.17
N ALA A 18 -9.63 -10.75 -1.03
CA ALA A 18 -11.03 -10.34 -1.30
C ALA A 18 -11.51 -9.10 -0.51
N LEU A 19 -10.60 -8.18 -0.18
CA LEU A 19 -10.96 -6.89 0.40
C LEU A 19 -11.62 -5.99 -0.65
N GLN A 20 -12.60 -5.20 -0.22
CA GLN A 20 -13.27 -4.25 -1.08
C GLN A 20 -12.33 -3.09 -1.40
N PRO A 21 -12.23 -2.63 -2.65
CA PRO A 21 -11.50 -1.41 -3.00
C PRO A 21 -12.02 -0.16 -2.25
N TRP A 22 -11.17 0.86 -2.16
CA TRP A 22 -11.48 2.16 -1.53
C TRP A 22 -12.10 2.09 -0.13
N SER A 23 -11.77 1.05 0.63
CA SER A 23 -12.40 0.75 1.91
C SER A 23 -11.41 0.89 3.04
N ARG A 24 -11.91 1.30 4.22
CA ARG A 24 -11.13 1.41 5.45
C ARG A 24 -11.33 0.17 6.31
N TYR A 25 -10.25 -0.40 6.78
CA TYR A 25 -10.24 -1.60 7.60
C TYR A 25 -9.55 -1.37 8.94
N ARG A 26 -10.00 -2.13 9.93
CA ARG A 26 -9.36 -2.32 11.24
C ARG A 26 -9.04 -3.80 11.37
N LEU A 27 -7.79 -4.12 11.70
CA LEU A 27 -7.30 -5.48 11.84
C LEU A 27 -6.79 -5.70 13.27
N GLN A 28 -7.15 -6.84 13.83
CA GLN A 28 -6.62 -7.36 15.08
C GLN A 28 -6.32 -8.85 14.88
N VAL A 29 -5.31 -9.35 15.59
CA VAL A 29 -4.95 -10.78 15.61
C VAL A 29 -5.20 -11.32 17.01
N GLN A 30 -5.81 -12.50 17.08
CA GLN A 30 -6.07 -13.19 18.35
C GLN A 30 -5.57 -14.62 18.21
N VAL A 31 -4.83 -15.09 19.22
CA VAL A 31 -4.43 -16.49 19.32
C VAL A 31 -5.53 -17.27 20.05
N PHE A 32 -5.80 -18.50 19.65
CA PHE A 32 -6.73 -19.37 20.36
C PHE A 32 -6.19 -20.80 20.41
N ASN A 33 -6.55 -21.54 21.46
CA ASN A 33 -6.24 -22.95 21.63
C ASN A 33 -7.41 -23.68 22.32
N GLY A 34 -7.23 -24.95 22.70
CA GLY A 34 -8.27 -25.74 23.37
C GLY A 34 -8.75 -25.18 24.72
N ARG A 35 -8.04 -24.20 25.31
CA ARG A 35 -8.47 -23.51 26.54
C ARG A 35 -9.30 -22.25 26.25
N GLY A 36 -9.28 -21.74 25.02
CA GLY A 36 -10.01 -20.55 24.60
C GLY A 36 -9.13 -19.56 23.82
N ALA A 37 -9.65 -18.35 23.68
CA ALA A 37 -8.98 -17.26 22.97
C ALA A 37 -8.20 -16.34 23.92
N GLY A 38 -6.99 -15.96 23.53
CA GLY A 38 -6.17 -14.98 24.23
C GLY A 38 -6.66 -13.54 23.99
N PRO A 39 -6.02 -12.53 24.57
CA PRO A 39 -6.35 -11.13 24.27
C PRO A 39 -6.04 -10.79 22.80
N PRO A 40 -6.80 -9.87 22.18
CA PRO A 40 -6.47 -9.38 20.84
C PRO A 40 -5.19 -8.53 20.86
N SER A 41 -4.49 -8.50 19.74
CA SER A 41 -3.40 -7.56 19.49
C SER A 41 -3.90 -6.11 19.48
N ALA A 42 -2.95 -5.16 19.43
CA ALA A 42 -3.28 -3.78 19.08
C ALA A 42 -3.96 -3.71 17.70
N GLU A 43 -4.85 -2.73 17.53
CA GLU A 43 -5.57 -2.49 16.28
C GLU A 43 -4.66 -1.83 15.24
N ILE A 44 -4.66 -2.38 14.02
CA ILE A 44 -4.03 -1.79 12.84
C ILE A 44 -5.11 -1.20 11.95
N ARG A 45 -4.92 0.02 11.46
CA ARG A 45 -5.85 0.69 10.52
C ARG A 45 -5.20 0.84 9.16
N PHE A 46 -5.91 0.45 8.11
CA PHE A 46 -5.41 0.56 6.74
C PHE A 46 -6.52 0.80 5.72
N HIS A 47 -6.14 1.21 4.51
CA HIS A 47 -7.05 1.45 3.39
C HIS A 47 -6.68 0.56 2.22
N THR A 48 -7.68 0.09 1.48
CA THR A 48 -7.46 -0.63 0.23
C THR A 48 -7.44 0.32 -0.97
N PRO A 49 -6.56 0.07 -1.95
CA PRO A 49 -6.52 0.85 -3.19
C PRO A 49 -7.73 0.56 -4.09
N GLU A 50 -7.84 1.30 -5.19
CA GLU A 50 -8.91 1.22 -6.20
C GLU A 50 -9.02 -0.14 -6.92
N GLY A 51 -7.96 -0.95 -6.92
CA GLY A 51 -7.99 -2.27 -7.57
C GLY A 51 -8.02 -2.16 -9.10
N GLY A 52 -6.92 -1.69 -9.69
CA GLY A 52 -6.66 -1.78 -11.12
C GLY A 52 -5.16 -1.97 -11.33
N GLU A 53 -4.77 -2.91 -12.20
CA GLU A 53 -3.37 -3.05 -12.62
C GLU A 53 -2.87 -1.69 -13.08
N LYS A 54 -1.88 -1.12 -12.39
CA LYS A 54 -1.14 0.01 -12.95
C LYS A 54 -0.38 -0.57 -14.15
N ARG A 55 -0.92 -0.37 -15.35
CA ARG A 55 -0.11 -0.51 -16.56
C ARG A 55 0.95 0.58 -16.46
N ASP A 56 2.18 0.20 -16.17
CA ASP A 56 3.33 1.08 -16.25
C ASP A 56 3.50 1.53 -17.71
N LYS A 57 2.78 2.58 -18.12
CA LYS A 57 2.98 3.20 -19.42
C LYS A 57 4.26 4.03 -19.35
N LYS A 58 5.33 3.41 -19.84
CA LYS A 58 6.61 4.02 -20.21
C LYS A 58 6.38 5.30 -21.05
N GLY A 59 6.53 6.47 -20.44
CA GLY A 59 6.56 7.75 -21.14
C GLY A 59 7.87 7.88 -21.91
N LYS A 60 7.79 7.86 -23.24
CA LYS A 60 8.84 8.35 -24.12
C LYS A 60 8.68 9.88 -24.22
N GLU A 61 9.67 10.65 -23.80
CA GLU A 61 9.85 12.03 -24.26
C GLU A 61 11.19 12.13 -25.00
N GLY A 62 11.11 12.49 -26.28
CA GLY A 62 12.25 12.80 -27.12
C GLY A 62 12.34 14.31 -27.34
N HIS A 63 13.57 14.84 -27.20
CA HIS A 63 14.21 15.83 -28.06
C HIS A 63 13.47 17.15 -28.44
N GLN A 64 13.79 18.27 -27.79
CA GLN A 64 14.70 19.33 -28.31
C GLN A 64 14.71 20.63 -27.46
N ASN A 65 15.89 21.26 -27.40
CA ASN A 65 16.23 22.55 -26.77
C ASN A 65 16.26 23.66 -27.82
N PRO A 66 15.98 24.94 -27.47
CA PRO A 66 16.91 25.98 -27.90
C PRO A 66 17.25 27.00 -26.78
N LYS A 67 18.55 27.33 -26.73
CA LYS A 67 19.15 28.38 -25.89
C LYS A 67 18.63 29.79 -26.25
N ALA A 68 18.48 30.67 -25.26
CA ALA A 68 18.86 32.09 -25.34
C ALA A 68 18.81 32.76 -23.95
N GLY A 69 19.83 33.56 -23.60
CA GLY A 69 19.74 34.52 -22.49
C GLY A 69 20.97 34.73 -21.60
N LEU A 70 22.20 34.75 -22.14
CA LEU A 70 23.37 35.23 -21.40
C LEU A 70 23.30 36.76 -21.28
N GLN A 71 22.97 37.29 -20.10
CA GLN A 71 23.04 38.72 -19.83
C GLN A 71 24.49 39.13 -19.52
N LYS A 72 25.04 40.00 -20.36
CA LYS A 72 26.35 40.63 -20.18
C LYS A 72 26.16 41.92 -19.38
N VAL A 73 26.66 41.97 -18.15
CA VAL A 73 26.73 43.18 -17.34
C VAL A 73 27.92 44.05 -17.79
N LYS A 74 27.68 45.34 -18.04
CA LYS A 74 28.72 46.37 -18.18
C LYS A 74 28.85 47.09 -16.83
N SER A 75 30.05 47.09 -16.26
CA SER A 75 30.42 48.00 -15.16
C SER A 75 30.92 49.32 -15.71
N ARG A 76 30.63 50.40 -14.95
CA ARG A 76 31.05 51.78 -15.18
C ARG A 76 32.56 51.96 -15.08
#